data_AF-A0AAD8UCD8-F1
#
_entry.id   AF-A0AAD8UCD8-F1
#
_cell.length_a   1.000
_cell.length_b   1.000
_cell.length_c   1.000
_cell.angle_alpha   90.00
_cell.angle_beta   90.00
_cell.angle_gamma   90.00
#
_symmetry.space_group_name_H-M   'P 1'
#
loop_
_entity.id
_entity.type
_entity.pdbx_description
1 polymer ?
#
loop_
_entity_poly.entity_id
_entity_poly.type
_entity_poly.pdbx_seq_one_letter_code
_entity_poly.pdbx_strand_id
1 'polypeptide(L)'
;MRPTQALMGGPSVPHGKYSHYLGWWGHIGGEKQRGIITYGITPNRQNPFAGAAHDAVFNTWRRFSHQVLYFLPPLVAGWYIMDWATHRNHYLNSKQGRAEFGDEE
;
A
#
# COMPACT_ATOMS: atom_id res chain seq x y z
N MET A 1 29.21 15.01 20.31
CA MET A 1 27.80 14.58 20.42
C MET A 1 27.74 13.08 20.20
N ARG A 2 27.05 12.31 21.05
CA ARG A 2 26.82 10.88 20.79
C ARG A 2 25.56 10.76 19.92
N PRO A 3 25.55 9.96 18.84
CA PRO A 3 24.34 9.75 18.05
C PRO A 3 23.27 9.05 18.90
N THR A 4 22.02 9.42 18.70
CA THR A 4 20.87 8.74 19.32
C THR A 4 20.85 7.29 18.87
N GLN A 5 20.83 6.37 19.82
CA GLN A 5 20.79 4.94 19.54
C GLN A 5 19.45 4.58 18.88
N ALA A 6 19.47 3.79 17.80
CA ALA A 6 18.25 3.32 17.16
C ALA A 6 17.41 2.50 18.15
N LEU A 7 16.16 2.88 18.36
CA LEU A 7 15.24 2.18 19.26
C LEU A 7 14.53 1.06 18.48
N MET A 8 14.58 -0.18 18.97
CA MET A 8 14.02 -1.39 18.37
C MET A 8 12.75 -1.87 19.11
N GLY A 9 12.12 -2.98 18.74
CA GLY A 9 11.10 -3.64 19.58
C GLY A 9 11.72 -4.76 20.42
N GLY A 10 11.30 -4.96 21.69
CA GLY A 10 11.85 -6.04 22.51
C GLY A 10 11.14 -6.28 23.85
N PRO A 11 11.18 -7.51 24.40
CA PRO A 11 10.46 -7.89 25.63
C PRO A 11 11.18 -7.47 26.94
N SER A 12 12.11 -6.52 26.89
CA SER A 12 13.04 -6.25 28.00
C SER A 12 12.59 -5.12 28.93
N VAL A 13 12.52 -5.44 30.22
CA VAL A 13 12.60 -4.49 31.34
C VAL A 13 14.08 -4.40 31.79
N PRO A 14 14.65 -3.22 32.07
CA PRO A 14 14.02 -2.13 32.81
C PRO A 14 13.47 -1.00 31.95
N HIS A 15 12.27 -0.54 32.33
CA HIS A 15 11.59 0.61 31.76
C HIS A 15 12.49 1.84 31.65
N GLY A 16 12.54 2.42 30.45
CA GLY A 16 13.19 3.71 30.19
C GLY A 16 14.72 3.68 30.12
N LYS A 17 15.36 2.51 30.13
CA LYS A 17 16.83 2.43 30.19
C LYS A 17 17.52 2.22 28.85
N TYR A 18 16.91 1.53 27.86
CA TYR A 18 17.52 1.30 26.55
C TYR A 18 16.50 1.21 25.40
N SER A 19 16.78 1.92 24.32
CA SER A 19 16.63 1.49 22.92
C SER A 19 15.34 0.84 22.44
N HIS A 20 14.13 1.19 22.92
CA HIS A 20 12.90 0.61 22.37
C HIS A 20 11.71 1.57 22.18
N TYR A 21 11.04 1.50 21.01
CA TYR A 21 9.77 2.19 20.72
C TYR A 21 8.53 1.36 21.09
N LEU A 22 8.69 0.05 21.28
CA LEU A 22 7.60 -0.90 21.53
C LEU A 22 8.03 -1.93 22.59
N GLY A 23 7.27 -2.02 23.68
CA GLY A 23 7.45 -3.00 24.75
C GLY A 23 6.61 -4.28 24.56
N TRP A 24 6.36 -5.02 25.65
CA TRP A 24 5.56 -6.26 25.63
C TRP A 24 4.17 -6.07 26.26
N TRP A 25 3.38 -7.15 26.30
CA TRP A 25 2.11 -7.18 27.04
C TRP A 25 2.30 -6.68 28.48
N GLY A 26 1.38 -5.82 28.91
CA GLY A 26 1.45 -5.11 30.20
C GLY A 26 2.31 -3.85 30.19
N HIS A 27 3.12 -3.61 29.14
CA HIS A 27 4.01 -2.45 29.07
C HIS A 27 4.38 -2.02 27.64
N ILE A 28 3.39 -1.99 26.75
CA ILE A 28 3.56 -1.75 25.29
C ILE A 28 4.26 -0.43 24.95
N GLY A 29 4.22 0.56 25.85
CA GLY A 29 4.92 1.84 25.67
C GLY A 29 4.09 2.93 25.00
N GLY A 30 2.78 2.72 24.82
CA GLY A 30 1.85 3.76 24.41
C GLY A 30 1.35 4.62 25.58
N GLU A 31 0.52 5.61 25.25
CA GLU A 31 0.00 6.55 26.24
C GLU A 31 -0.90 5.89 27.27
N LYS A 32 -0.92 6.46 28.49
CA LYS A 32 -1.77 6.00 29.58
C LYS A 32 -3.25 6.15 29.18
N GLN A 33 -3.93 5.01 29.01
CA GLN A 33 -5.36 4.97 28.69
C GLN A 33 -6.18 4.84 29.98
N ARG A 34 -7.19 5.69 30.15
CA ARG A 34 -8.15 5.62 31.26
C ARG A 34 -9.55 5.96 30.74
N GLY A 35 -10.56 5.20 31.17
CA GLY A 35 -11.97 5.46 30.85
C GLY A 35 -12.48 4.92 29.51
N ILE A 36 -11.67 4.14 28.78
CA ILE A 36 -12.09 3.48 27.54
C ILE A 36 -12.63 2.08 27.91
N ILE A 37 -13.88 1.81 27.55
CA ILE A 37 -14.52 0.52 27.79
C ILE A 37 -14.82 -0.14 26.44
N THR A 38 -14.24 -1.31 26.19
CA THR A 38 -14.41 -2.06 24.94
C THR A 38 -15.28 -3.28 25.19
N TYR A 39 -16.31 -3.46 24.37
CA TYR A 39 -17.21 -4.62 24.43
C TYR A 39 -16.96 -5.55 23.23
N GLY A 40 -17.10 -6.86 23.46
CA GLY A 40 -17.00 -7.86 22.40
C GLY A 40 -17.99 -9.00 22.63
N ILE A 41 -18.46 -9.61 21.53
CA ILE A 41 -19.33 -10.79 21.55
C ILE A 41 -18.49 -12.01 21.17
N THR A 42 -18.71 -13.15 21.83
CA THR A 42 -18.00 -14.41 21.49
C THR A 42 -18.19 -14.77 20.01
N PRO A 43 -17.12 -15.17 19.28
CA PRO A 43 -17.22 -15.50 17.85
C PRO A 43 -18.24 -16.58 17.52
N ASN A 44 -18.43 -17.56 18.42
CA ASN A 44 -19.38 -18.66 18.24
C ASN A 44 -20.86 -18.22 18.25
N ARG A 45 -21.14 -16.97 18.63
CA ARG A 45 -22.49 -16.37 18.59
C ARG A 45 -22.69 -15.39 17.45
N GLN A 46 -21.69 -15.21 16.58
CA GLN A 46 -21.75 -14.35 15.42
C GLN A 46 -21.84 -15.21 14.16
N ASN A 47 -22.53 -14.70 13.13
CA ASN A 47 -22.44 -15.29 11.80
C ASN A 47 -21.20 -14.70 11.10
N PRO A 48 -20.19 -15.51 10.73
CA PRO A 48 -18.94 -15.02 10.15
C PRO A 48 -19.10 -14.34 8.79
N PHE A 49 -20.20 -14.58 8.08
CA PHE A 49 -20.48 -13.98 6.77
C PHE A 49 -21.69 -13.04 6.78
N ALA A 50 -22.14 -12.60 7.96
CA ALA A 50 -23.19 -11.60 8.04
C ALA A 50 -22.79 -10.34 7.27
N GLY A 51 -23.62 -9.93 6.30
CA GLY A 51 -23.37 -8.75 5.47
C GLY A 51 -22.28 -8.90 4.42
N ALA A 52 -21.57 -10.03 4.35
CA ALA A 52 -20.38 -10.19 3.51
C ALA A 52 -20.65 -9.92 2.02
N ALA A 53 -21.78 -10.40 1.46
CA ALA A 53 -22.12 -10.17 0.06
C ALA A 53 -22.41 -8.68 -0.25
N HIS A 54 -23.19 -8.03 0.61
CA HIS A 54 -23.51 -6.60 0.47
C HIS A 54 -22.23 -5.76 0.59
N ASP A 55 -21.41 -6.03 1.61
CA ASP A 55 -20.18 -5.27 1.86
C ASP A 55 -19.10 -5.56 0.81
N ALA A 56 -19.00 -6.80 0.33
CA ALA A 56 -18.08 -7.16 -0.74
C ALA A 56 -18.36 -6.41 -2.05
N VAL A 57 -19.61 -6.01 -2.30
CA VAL A 57 -19.98 -5.23 -3.49
C VAL A 57 -19.89 -3.73 -3.19
N PHE A 58 -20.71 -3.23 -2.26
CA PHE A 58 -20.88 -1.79 -2.09
C PHE A 58 -19.72 -1.13 -1.36
N ASN A 59 -19.20 -1.75 -0.30
CA ASN A 59 -18.08 -1.19 0.44
C ASN A 59 -16.77 -1.33 -0.34
N THR A 60 -16.61 -2.40 -1.12
CA THR A 60 -15.46 -2.53 -2.04
C THR A 60 -15.49 -1.46 -3.13
N TRP A 61 -16.63 -1.26 -3.80
CA TRP A 61 -16.76 -0.20 -4.81
C TRP A 61 -16.46 1.18 -4.21
N ARG A 62 -17.05 1.50 -3.06
CA ARG A 62 -16.80 2.76 -2.35
C ARG A 62 -15.31 2.96 -2.06
N ARG A 63 -14.59 1.92 -1.61
CA ARG A 63 -13.14 2.00 -1.35
C ARG A 63 -12.34 2.18 -2.64
N PHE A 64 -12.69 1.44 -3.68
CA PHE A 64 -12.03 1.52 -4.99
C PHE A 64 -12.21 2.90 -5.63
N SER A 65 -13.42 3.46 -5.63
CA SER A 65 -13.73 4.74 -6.27
C SER A 65 -12.93 5.91 -5.68
N HIS A 66 -12.62 5.86 -4.38
CA HIS A 66 -11.78 6.89 -3.72
C HIS A 66 -10.29 6.76 -4.05
N GLN A 67 -9.84 5.63 -4.59
CA GLN A 67 -8.42 5.36 -4.84
C GLN A 67 -8.07 5.29 -6.32
N VAL A 68 -9.03 4.93 -7.18
CA VAL A 68 -8.80 4.67 -8.60
C VAL A 68 -8.10 5.82 -9.31
N LEU A 69 -8.42 7.07 -8.98
CA LEU A 69 -7.82 8.24 -9.65
C LEU A 69 -6.36 8.51 -9.24
N TYR A 70 -5.85 7.88 -8.19
CA TYR A 70 -4.43 8.04 -7.82
C TYR A 70 -3.51 7.14 -8.65
N PHE A 71 -3.95 5.94 -9.01
CA PHE A 71 -3.12 4.97 -9.71
C PHE A 71 -3.54 4.74 -11.16
N LEU A 72 -4.81 4.92 -11.51
CA LEU A 72 -5.29 4.65 -12.87
C LEU A 72 -4.68 5.63 -13.89
N PRO A 73 -4.60 6.96 -13.64
CA PRO A 73 -4.00 7.88 -14.62
C PRO A 73 -2.55 7.55 -15.00
N PRO A 74 -1.60 7.30 -14.06
CA PRO A 74 -0.25 6.93 -14.44
C PRO A 74 -0.17 5.57 -15.13
N LEU A 75 -1.03 4.59 -14.77
CA LEU A 75 -1.07 3.31 -15.47
C LEU A 75 -1.55 3.45 -16.92
N VAL A 76 -2.61 4.23 -17.14
CA VAL A 76 -3.14 4.50 -18.48
C VAL A 76 -2.11 5.25 -19.32
N ALA A 77 -1.48 6.29 -18.76
CA ALA A 77 -0.42 7.03 -19.45
C ALA A 77 0.76 6.11 -19.82
N GLY A 78 1.20 5.27 -18.89
CA GLY A 78 2.27 4.29 -19.14
C GLY A 78 1.91 3.29 -20.24
N TRP A 79 0.67 2.81 -20.26
CA TRP A 79 0.18 1.92 -21.32
C TRP A 79 0.21 2.60 -22.70
N TYR A 80 -0.29 3.84 -22.81
CA TYR A 80 -0.26 4.60 -24.07
C TYR A 80 1.17 4.86 -24.56
N ILE A 81 2.09 5.22 -23.66
CA ILE A 81 3.49 5.45 -24.02
C ILE A 81 4.13 4.16 -24.54
N MET A 82 3.87 3.03 -23.89
CA MET A 82 4.41 1.73 -24.30
C MET A 82 3.85 1.26 -25.64
N ASP A 83 2.55 1.45 -25.86
CA ASP A 83 1.89 1.11 -27.11
C ASP A 83 2.44 1.95 -28.27
N TRP A 84 2.58 3.27 -28.06
CA TRP A 84 3.22 4.16 -29.03
C TRP A 84 4.66 3.75 -29.34
N ALA A 85 5.46 3.48 -28.30
CA ALA A 85 6.86 3.09 -28.45
C ALA A 85 7.01 1.79 -29.24
N THR A 86 6.12 0.81 -28.98
CA THR A 86 6.10 -0.48 -29.67
C THR A 86 5.74 -0.31 -31.15
N HIS A 87 4.68 0.42 -31.46
CA HIS A 87 4.29 0.71 -32.84
C HIS A 87 5.37 1.50 -33.59
N ARG A 88 5.96 2.51 -32.96
CA ARG A 88 7.05 3.30 -33.55
C ARG A 88 8.27 2.43 -33.80
N ASN A 89 8.65 1.55 -32.87
CA ASN A 89 9.77 0.63 -33.05
C ASN A 89 9.54 -0.33 -34.22
N HIS A 90 8.36 -0.93 -34.33
CA HIS A 90 8.00 -1.79 -35.46
C HIS A 90 8.02 -1.02 -36.79
N TYR A 91 7.53 0.22 -36.81
CA TYR A 91 7.55 1.05 -38.00
C TYR A 91 8.97 1.36 -38.47
N LEU A 92 9.85 1.80 -37.57
CA LEU A 92 11.25 2.11 -37.89
C LEU A 92 12.02 0.87 -38.39
N ASN A 93 11.70 -0.31 -37.84
CA ASN A 93 12.27 -1.59 -38.28
C ASN A 93 11.59 -2.17 -39.53
N SER A 94 10.56 -1.52 -40.07
CA SER A 94 9.92 -1.93 -41.32
C SER A 94 10.72 -1.45 -42.54
N LYS A 95 10.39 -1.97 -43.73
CA LYS A 95 11.01 -1.51 -44.98
C LYS A 95 10.68 -0.05 -45.28
N GLN A 96 9.45 0.38 -44.97
CA GLN A 96 9.00 1.76 -45.20
C GLN A 96 9.73 2.73 -44.27
N GLY A 97 9.83 2.40 -42.97
CA GLY A 97 10.55 3.24 -42.00
C GLY A 97 12.04 3.38 -42.33
N ARG A 98 12.69 2.31 -42.81
CA ARG A 98 14.08 2.40 -43.29
C ARG A 98 14.23 3.25 -44.55
N ALA A 99 13.25 3.28 -45.44
CA ALA A 99 13.29 4.12 -46.64
C ALA A 99 13.04 5.60 -46.31
N GLU A 100 12.25 5.88 -45.27
CA GLU A 100 11.93 7.26 -44.85
C GLU A 100 13.04 7.89 -44.01
N PHE A 101 13.71 7.11 -43.13
CA PHE A 101 14.71 7.61 -42.19
C PHE A 101 16.14 7.10 -42.46
N GLY A 102 16.37 6.40 -43.59
CA GLY A 102 17.67 5.80 -43.91
C GLY A 102 18.74 6.79 -44.38
N ASP A 103 18.34 7.97 -44.86
CA ASP A 103 19.22 9.00 -45.42
C ASP A 103 19.43 10.20 -44.46
N GLU A 104 18.82 10.19 -43.26
CA GLU A 104 18.82 11.31 -42.30
C GLU A 104 19.87 11.19 -41.16
N GLU A 105 20.92 10.39 -41.36
CA GLU A 105 22.08 10.29 -40.43
C GLU A 105 23.19 11.28 -40.81
#